data_AF-K3UWD0-F1
#
_entry.id   AF-K3UWD0-F1
#
_cell.length_a   1.000
_cell.length_b   1.000
_cell.length_c   1.000
_cell.angle_alpha   90.00
_cell.angle_beta   90.00
_cell.angle_gamma   90.00
#
_symmetry.space_group_name_H-M   'P 1'
#
loop_
_entity.id
_entity.type
_entity.pdbx_description
1 polymer ?
#
loop_
_entity_poly.entity_id
_entity_poly.type
_entity_poly.pdbx_seq_one_letter_code
_entity_poly.pdbx_strand_id
1 'polypeptide(L)'
;MPISADLVPEGWTTESQEMNKDFYWGNEGMGTLAAASVGITNPEALMIKGKEEGGDAYLFQDANGVYMWSMTTDEVYKYTKPTNRDDILAEMHDCMSRVPVH
;
A
#
# COMPACT_ATOMS: atom_id res chain seq x y z
N MET A 1 9.71 -9.06 -5.41
CA MET A 1 10.35 -9.68 -4.21
C MET A 1 9.44 -9.45 -3.01
N PRO A 2 9.29 -10.43 -2.10
CA PRO A 2 8.49 -10.23 -0.89
C PRO A 2 9.06 -9.08 -0.05
N ILE A 3 8.19 -8.40 0.69
CA ILE A 3 8.59 -7.40 1.69
C ILE A 3 9.12 -8.14 2.92
N SER A 4 10.24 -7.68 3.47
CA SER A 4 10.79 -8.25 4.70
C SER A 4 9.90 -7.88 5.88
N ALA A 5 9.70 -8.80 6.83
CA ALA A 5 8.76 -8.61 7.94
C ALA A 5 9.12 -7.43 8.84
N ASP A 6 10.41 -7.12 8.99
CA ASP A 6 10.95 -5.97 9.73
C ASP A 6 10.68 -4.61 9.04
N LEU A 7 10.22 -4.62 7.78
CA LEU A 7 9.84 -3.43 7.04
C LEU A 7 8.32 -3.23 6.95
N VAL A 8 7.52 -4.17 7.48
CA VAL A 8 6.06 -4.00 7.53
C VAL A 8 5.73 -3.10 8.73
N PRO A 9 5.19 -1.89 8.52
CA PRO A 9 4.86 -0.99 9.62
C PRO A 9 3.79 -1.58 10.54
N GLU A 10 3.79 -1.17 11.81
CA GLU A 10 2.70 -1.51 12.73
C GLU A 10 1.35 -1.10 12.13
N GLY A 11 0.38 -2.02 12.22
CA GLY A 11 -0.95 -1.82 11.65
C GLY A 11 -1.09 -2.06 10.15
N TRP A 12 -0.02 -2.47 9.46
CA TRP A 12 -0.04 -2.92 8.07
C TRP A 12 0.23 -4.42 7.98
N THR A 13 -0.16 -5.04 6.87
CA THR A 13 -0.01 -6.48 6.68
C THR A 13 0.24 -6.86 5.23
N THR A 14 1.01 -7.94 5.05
CA THR A 14 1.23 -8.62 3.76
C THR A 14 0.52 -9.98 3.71
N GLU A 15 -0.30 -10.28 4.72
CA GLU A 15 -1.05 -11.54 4.80
C GLU A 15 -2.04 -11.65 3.65
N SER A 16 -1.95 -12.74 2.88
CA SER A 16 -2.72 -12.92 1.63
C SER A 16 -4.24 -12.82 1.84
N GLN A 17 -4.73 -13.33 2.98
CA GLN A 17 -6.16 -13.29 3.32
C GLN A 17 -6.67 -11.87 3.58
N GLU A 18 -5.84 -10.99 4.15
CA GLU A 18 -6.20 -9.59 4.37
C GLU A 18 -6.02 -8.76 3.11
N MET A 19 -4.93 -9.00 2.38
CA MET A 19 -4.63 -8.35 1.11
C MET A 19 -5.73 -8.55 0.07
N ASN A 20 -6.43 -9.69 0.09
CA ASN A 20 -7.54 -10.04 -0.80
C ASN A 20 -7.29 -9.61 -2.25
N LYS A 21 -6.14 -10.05 -2.80
CA LYS A 21 -5.61 -9.54 -4.07
C LYS A 21 -6.58 -9.74 -5.24
N ASP A 22 -7.27 -10.87 -5.30
CA ASP A 22 -8.23 -11.15 -6.37
C ASP A 22 -9.40 -10.17 -6.38
N PHE A 23 -9.86 -9.74 -5.20
CA PHE A 23 -10.96 -8.78 -5.06
C PHE A 23 -10.56 -7.36 -5.46
N TYR A 24 -9.42 -6.87 -4.96
CA TYR A 24 -8.99 -5.49 -5.19
C TYR A 24 -8.23 -5.28 -6.51
N TRP A 25 -7.47 -6.29 -6.94
CA TRP A 25 -6.52 -6.20 -8.04
C TRP A 25 -6.83 -7.16 -9.20
N GLY A 26 -8.00 -7.82 -9.18
CA GLY A 26 -8.54 -8.50 -10.35
C GLY A 26 -8.85 -7.54 -11.51
N ASN A 27 -9.25 -8.07 -12.67
CA ASN A 27 -9.51 -7.28 -13.89
C ASN A 27 -10.46 -6.08 -13.68
N GLU A 28 -11.46 -6.22 -12.81
CA GLU A 28 -12.44 -5.18 -12.47
C GLU A 28 -12.38 -4.81 -10.97
N GLY A 29 -11.26 -5.16 -10.31
CA GLY A 29 -11.06 -4.83 -8.90
C GLY A 29 -10.94 -3.33 -8.70
N MET A 30 -11.46 -2.83 -7.58
CA MET A 30 -11.47 -1.38 -7.29
C MET A 30 -10.06 -0.77 -7.30
N GLY A 31 -9.05 -1.49 -6.80
CA GLY A 31 -7.65 -1.03 -6.85
C GLY A 31 -7.11 -0.96 -8.28
N THR A 32 -7.45 -1.95 -9.12
CA THR A 32 -7.11 -1.92 -10.56
C THR A 32 -7.73 -0.71 -11.25
N LEU A 33 -9.02 -0.43 -10.98
CA LEU A 33 -9.74 0.70 -11.57
C LEU A 33 -9.18 2.05 -11.07
N ALA A 34 -8.90 2.17 -9.77
CA ALA A 34 -8.29 3.36 -9.19
C ALA A 34 -6.91 3.64 -9.78
N ALA A 35 -6.05 2.62 -9.90
CA ALA A 35 -4.74 2.75 -10.56
C ALA A 35 -4.87 3.16 -12.03
N ALA A 36 -5.79 2.53 -12.77
CA ALA A 36 -6.03 2.85 -14.18
C ALA A 36 -6.53 4.28 -14.38
N SER A 37 -7.33 4.82 -13.45
CA SER A 37 -7.88 6.19 -13.53
C SER A 37 -6.80 7.29 -13.56
N VAL A 38 -5.62 7.00 -12.98
CA VAL A 38 -4.45 7.88 -12.96
C VAL A 38 -3.35 7.44 -13.94
N GLY A 39 -3.66 6.51 -14.85
CA GLY A 39 -2.76 6.06 -15.90
C GLY A 39 -1.71 5.02 -15.47
N ILE A 40 -1.85 4.42 -14.29
CA ILE A 40 -0.98 3.33 -13.84
C ILE A 40 -1.48 2.01 -14.44
N THR A 41 -0.57 1.23 -15.00
CA THR A 41 -0.88 -0.07 -15.62
C THR A 41 -0.04 -1.17 -14.99
N ASN A 42 -0.58 -2.39 -14.93
CA ASN A 42 0.05 -3.56 -14.30
C ASN A 42 0.44 -3.32 -12.82
N PRO A 43 -0.50 -2.87 -11.96
CA PRO A 43 -0.20 -2.66 -10.55
C PRO A 43 0.14 -3.98 -9.84
N GLU A 44 1.12 -3.93 -8.95
CA GLU A 44 1.48 -5.03 -8.05
C GLU A 44 1.15 -4.63 -6.60
N ALA A 45 0.24 -5.38 -5.99
CA ALA A 45 -0.16 -5.20 -4.59
C ALA A 45 1.00 -5.51 -3.62
N LEU A 46 1.35 -4.55 -2.76
CA LEU A 46 2.45 -4.68 -1.80
C LEU A 46 1.96 -5.04 -0.39
N MET A 47 1.09 -4.22 0.19
CA MET A 47 0.52 -4.43 1.53
C MET A 47 -0.75 -3.62 1.72
N ILE A 48 -1.57 -4.01 2.68
CA ILE A 48 -2.81 -3.31 3.04
C ILE A 48 -2.74 -2.89 4.50
N LYS A 49 -3.38 -1.78 4.86
CA LYS A 49 -3.60 -1.46 6.27
C LYS A 49 -4.53 -2.52 6.87
N GLY A 50 -4.18 -3.04 8.04
CA GLY A 50 -4.92 -4.11 8.70
C GLY A 50 -6.37 -3.70 8.96
N LYS A 51 -7.29 -4.67 8.95
CA LYS A 51 -8.73 -4.39 9.14
C LYS A 51 -9.04 -3.74 10.49
N GLU A 52 -8.36 -4.17 11.54
CA GLU A 52 -8.49 -3.60 12.89
C GLU A 52 -8.00 -2.15 12.97
N GLU A 53 -7.19 -1.72 11.99
CA GLU A 53 -6.63 -0.36 11.87
C GLU A 53 -7.41 0.51 10.87
N GLY A 54 -8.59 0.05 10.47
CA GLY A 54 -9.53 0.74 9.57
C GLY A 54 -9.58 0.19 8.15
N GLY A 55 -8.57 -0.57 7.70
CA GLY A 55 -8.57 -1.20 6.37
C GLY A 55 -8.76 -0.21 5.20
N ASP A 56 -8.30 1.02 5.35
CA ASP A 56 -8.67 2.18 4.51
C ASP A 56 -7.62 2.55 3.45
N ALA A 57 -6.51 1.83 3.39
CA ALA A 57 -5.39 2.13 2.48
C ALA A 57 -4.69 0.87 1.96
N TYR A 58 -4.24 0.95 0.71
CA TYR A 58 -3.46 -0.10 0.04
C TYR A 58 -2.17 0.49 -0.54
N LEU A 59 -1.03 -0.12 -0.24
CA LEU A 59 0.23 0.20 -0.90
C LEU A 59 0.45 -0.74 -2.09
N PHE A 60 0.81 -0.19 -3.24
CA PHE A 60 1.07 -0.94 -4.46
C PHE A 60 2.17 -0.27 -5.29
N GLN A 61 2.66 -0.95 -6.32
CA GLN A 61 3.73 -0.43 -7.18
C GLN A 61 3.49 -0.74 -8.65
N ASP A 62 4.21 -0.03 -9.52
CA ASP A 62 4.42 -0.38 -10.92
C ASP A 62 5.90 -0.17 -11.28
N ALA A 63 6.24 -0.27 -12.56
CA ALA A 63 7.61 0.00 -13.03
C ALA A 63 8.09 1.43 -12.76
N ASN A 64 7.19 2.37 -12.47
CA ASN A 64 7.46 3.80 -12.34
C ASN A 64 7.48 4.29 -10.87
N GLY A 65 7.12 3.46 -9.90
CA GLY A 65 7.24 3.78 -8.48
C GLY A 65 6.26 3.06 -7.57
N VAL A 66 6.14 3.61 -6.36
CA VAL A 66 5.27 3.11 -5.28
C VAL A 66 4.16 4.13 -5.02
N TYR A 67 2.97 3.62 -4.73
CA TYR A 67 1.75 4.40 -4.60
C TYR A 67 0.93 3.92 -3.40
N MET A 68 0.16 4.84 -2.84
CA MET A 68 -0.88 4.56 -1.86
C MET A 68 -2.23 4.85 -2.50
N TRP A 69 -3.11 3.87 -2.50
CA TRP A 69 -4.53 4.05 -2.79
C TRP A 69 -5.28 4.24 -1.47
N SER A 70 -5.95 5.38 -1.30
CA SER A 70 -6.89 5.60 -0.21
C SER A 70 -8.24 5.05 -0.61
N MET A 71 -8.71 3.99 0.04
CA MET A 71 -10.01 3.39 -0.27
C MET A 71 -11.19 4.26 0.20
N THR A 72 -10.93 5.20 1.11
CA THR A 72 -11.96 6.10 1.62
C THR A 72 -12.29 7.20 0.62
N THR A 73 -11.28 7.76 -0.06
CA THR A 73 -11.45 8.84 -1.05
C THR A 73 -11.36 8.36 -2.49
N ASP A 74 -10.96 7.10 -2.70
CA ASP A 74 -10.64 6.50 -4.00
C ASP A 74 -9.51 7.21 -4.75
N GLU A 75 -8.65 7.93 -4.02
CA GLU A 75 -7.53 8.67 -4.60
C GLU A 75 -6.23 7.86 -4.55
N VAL A 76 -5.38 8.08 -5.56
CA VAL A 76 -4.06 7.46 -5.66
C VAL A 76 -2.97 8.51 -5.50
N TYR A 77 -2.07 8.27 -4.54
CA TYR A 77 -0.95 9.12 -4.20
C TYR A 77 0.36 8.43 -4.56
N LYS A 78 1.28 9.14 -5.22
CA LYS A 78 2.62 8.64 -5.54
C LYS A 78 3.63 9.06 -4.47
N TYR A 79 4.47 8.12 -4.03
CA TYR A 79 5.64 8.46 -3.23
C TYR A 79 6.71 9.10 -4.12
N THR A 80 7.09 10.33 -3.80
CA THR A 80 8.14 11.06 -4.53
C THR A 80 9.46 11.11 -3.80
N LYS A 81 9.46 10.91 -2.48
CA LYS A 81 10.65 10.86 -1.62
C LYS A 81 10.33 10.05 -0.35
N PRO A 82 11.13 9.01 -0.04
CA PRO A 82 12.02 8.31 -0.95
C PRO A 82 11.26 7.71 -2.14
N THR A 83 11.97 7.33 -3.20
CA THR A 83 11.38 6.68 -4.39
C THR A 83 11.59 5.17 -4.42
N ASN A 84 12.56 4.66 -3.65
CA ASN A 84 12.79 3.23 -3.51
C ASN A 84 11.76 2.64 -2.54
N ARG A 85 11.16 1.51 -2.92
CA ARG A 85 10.22 0.75 -2.09
C ARG A 85 10.74 0.49 -0.68
N ASP A 86 11.94 -0.03 -0.52
CA ASP A 86 12.43 -0.47 0.78
C ASP A 86 12.72 0.74 1.70
N ASP A 87 13.20 1.86 1.13
CA ASP A 87 13.39 3.11 1.87
C ASP A 87 12.04 3.73 2.29
N ILE A 88 11.01 3.64 1.44
CA ILE A 88 9.64 4.09 1.77
C ILE A 88 9.11 3.26 2.95
N LEU A 89 9.27 1.94 2.89
CA LEU A 89 8.79 1.05 3.94
C LEU A 89 9.52 1.28 5.27
N ALA A 90 10.85 1.51 5.23
CA ALA A 90 11.63 1.89 6.39
C ALA A 90 11.14 3.22 7.01
N GLU A 91 10.87 4.24 6.19
CA GLU A 91 10.34 5.52 6.69
C GLU A 91 8.93 5.37 7.27
N MET A 92 8.07 4.58 6.64
CA MET A 92 6.73 4.29 7.16
C MET A 92 6.79 3.57 8.51
N HIS A 93 7.66 2.56 8.63
CA HIS A 93 7.88 1.83 9.88
C HIS A 93 8.39 2.76 10.99
N ASP A 94 9.40 3.58 10.69
CA ASP A 94 9.96 4.54 11.64
C ASP A 94 8.95 5.60 12.08
N CYS A 95 8.13 6.13 11.17
CA CYS A 95 7.10 7.12 11.49
C CYS A 95 6.05 6.56 12.45
N MET A 96 5.59 5.33 12.19
CA MET A 96 4.58 4.66 13.02
C MET A 96 5.13 4.24 14.39
N SER A 97 6.41 3.87 14.47
CA SER A 97 7.06 3.56 15.76
C SER A 97 7.21 4.76 16.71
N ARG A 98 6.95 5.99 16.22
CA ARG A 98 7.20 7.25 16.95
C ARG A 98 5.92 7.96 17.42
N VAL A 99 4.75 7.31 17.38
CA VAL A 99 3.48 7.95 17.79
C VAL A 99 3.52 8.32 19.29
N PRO A 100 3.48 9.61 19.66
CA PRO A 100 3.48 10.01 21.07
C PRO A 100 2.12 9.75 21.71
N VAL A 101 2.10 8.94 22.76
CA VAL A 101 0.91 8.77 23.60
C VAL A 101 0.75 10.04 24.43
N HIS A 102 -0.33 10.79 24.21
CA HIS A 102 -0.75 11.90 25.07
C HIS A 102 -1.78 11.43 26.08
#